data_AF-A0A818BPF2-F1
#
_entry.id   AF-A0A818BPF2-F1
#
_cell.length_a   1.000
_cell.length_b   1.000
_cell.length_c   1.000
_cell.angle_alpha   90.00
_cell.angle_beta   90.00
_cell.angle_gamma   90.00
#
_symmetry.space_group_name_H-M   'P 1'
#
loop_
_entity.id
_entity.type
_entity.pdbx_description
1 polymer ?
#
loop_
_entity_poly.entity_id
_entity_poly.type
_entity_poly.pdbx_seq_one_letter_code
_entity_poly.pdbx_strand_id
1 'polypeptide(L)'
;MDAKDARVATNSFPPLNLYIGTGGDILGAASLPLGALRLVSDTSDREDPPAILNRYAGYYYSDTYNNIFSHTHVFSAGIVDYGEISDYPVQVDGEDNIQQMIANKQG
;
A
#
# COMPACT_ATOMS: atom_id res chain seq x y z
N MET A 1 -32.90 -19.31 -26.57
CA MET A 1 -31.67 -18.65 -27.04
C MET A 1 -31.12 -17.91 -25.83
N ASP A 2 -30.09 -18.48 -25.21
CA ASP A 2 -29.50 -18.04 -23.95
C ASP A 2 -28.43 -16.98 -24.23
N ALA A 3 -28.64 -15.76 -23.73
CA ALA A 3 -27.70 -14.65 -23.86
C ALA A 3 -26.72 -14.68 -22.68
N LYS A 4 -25.79 -15.64 -22.70
CA LYS A 4 -24.69 -15.73 -21.74
C LYS A 4 -23.37 -15.92 -22.46
N ASP A 5 -22.97 -14.96 -23.29
CA ASP A 5 -21.55 -14.82 -23.61
C ASP A 5 -21.22 -13.44 -24.17
N ALA A 6 -20.73 -12.53 -23.31
CA ALA A 6 -20.26 -11.22 -23.75
C ALA A 6 -19.16 -10.65 -22.84
N ARG A 7 -18.31 -11.49 -22.22
CA ARG A 7 -17.14 -11.02 -21.48
C ARG A 7 -15.93 -11.94 -21.66
N VAL A 8 -15.52 -12.14 -22.91
CA VAL A 8 -14.13 -12.52 -23.18
C VAL A 8 -13.29 -11.25 -23.03
N ALA A 9 -12.71 -11.06 -21.84
CA ALA A 9 -11.78 -9.96 -21.61
C ALA A 9 -10.48 -10.23 -22.38
N THR A 10 -10.31 -9.58 -23.52
CA THR A 10 -9.08 -9.61 -24.33
C THR A 10 -7.95 -8.73 -23.76
N ASN A 11 -8.01 -8.39 -22.46
CA ASN A 11 -7.03 -7.55 -21.77
C ASN A 11 -6.02 -8.42 -20.98
N SER A 12 -5.31 -9.31 -21.67
CA SER A 12 -4.27 -10.11 -21.03
C SER A 12 -3.03 -9.24 -20.84
N PHE A 13 -2.74 -8.85 -19.60
CA PHE A 13 -1.42 -8.31 -19.26
C PHE A 13 -0.36 -9.42 -19.33
N PRO A 14 0.92 -9.08 -19.59
CA PRO A 14 2.00 -10.04 -19.40
C PRO A 14 2.00 -10.53 -17.94
N PRO A 15 2.53 -11.75 -17.68
CA PRO A 15 2.68 -12.23 -16.31
C PRO A 15 3.54 -11.23 -15.52
N LEU A 16 2.93 -10.63 -14.49
CA LEU A 16 3.55 -9.63 -13.64
C LEU A 16 3.45 -10.10 -12.19
N ASN A 17 4.58 -10.08 -11.48
CA ASN A 17 4.63 -10.32 -10.06
C ASN A 17 5.13 -9.05 -9.35
N LEU A 18 4.22 -8.38 -8.66
CA LEU A 18 4.47 -7.12 -7.96
C LEU A 18 5.33 -7.28 -6.70
N TYR A 19 5.57 -8.51 -6.24
CA TYR A 19 6.38 -8.80 -5.06
C TYR A 19 7.87 -9.00 -5.38
N ILE A 20 8.24 -9.06 -6.67
CA ILE A 20 9.66 -9.18 -7.02
C ILE A 20 10.33 -7.83 -6.72
N GLY A 21 11.30 -7.85 -5.79
CA GLY A 21 12.07 -6.67 -5.38
C GLY A 21 11.52 -5.93 -4.17
N THR A 22 10.38 -6.34 -3.60
CA THR A 22 9.78 -5.71 -2.40
C THR A 22 10.49 -6.07 -1.08
N GLY A 23 11.48 -6.96 -1.12
CA GLY A 23 12.46 -7.14 -0.04
C GLY A 23 13.65 -6.17 -0.11
N GLY A 24 13.59 -5.22 -1.04
CA GLY A 24 14.45 -4.03 -1.14
C GLY A 24 13.57 -2.82 -1.45
N ASP A 25 14.09 -1.83 -2.16
CA ASP A 25 13.40 -0.52 -2.32
C ASP A 25 12.41 -0.43 -3.50
N ILE A 26 11.87 -1.55 -3.97
CA ILE A 26 10.89 -1.61 -5.07
C ILE A 26 9.49 -1.86 -4.51
N LEU A 27 8.46 -1.27 -5.13
CA LEU A 27 7.08 -1.35 -4.66
C LEU A 27 6.20 -2.24 -5.51
N GLY A 28 5.43 -3.07 -4.81
CA GLY A 28 4.23 -3.67 -5.36
C GLY A 28 3.06 -2.69 -5.29
N ALA A 29 2.96 -1.81 -6.29
CA ALA A 29 1.98 -0.73 -6.32
C ALA A 29 0.89 -0.92 -7.37
N ALA A 30 -0.33 -0.50 -7.03
CA ALA A 30 -1.33 -0.20 -8.04
C ALA A 30 -1.02 1.19 -8.63
N SER A 31 -0.57 1.20 -9.90
CA SER A 31 -0.24 2.43 -10.64
C SER A 31 -0.47 2.23 -12.13
N LEU A 32 -0.83 3.31 -12.82
CA LEU A 32 -0.74 3.36 -14.28
C LEU A 32 0.72 3.54 -14.71
N PRO A 33 1.09 3.15 -15.95
CA PRO A 33 2.40 3.49 -16.51
C PRO A 33 2.62 5.00 -16.48
N LEU A 34 3.70 5.45 -15.84
CA LEU A 34 4.02 6.87 -15.60
C LEU A 34 2.91 7.64 -14.84
N GLY A 35 2.09 6.92 -14.08
CA GLY A 35 1.07 7.52 -13.22
C GLY A 35 1.68 8.34 -12.09
N ALA A 36 1.05 9.48 -11.80
CA ALA A 36 1.41 10.35 -10.68
C ALA A 36 0.96 9.81 -9.31
N LEU A 37 0.00 8.88 -9.30
CA LEU A 37 -0.56 8.27 -8.09
C LEU A 37 -0.22 6.79 -8.05
N ARG A 38 0.15 6.33 -6.86
CA ARG A 38 0.52 4.95 -6.58
C ARG A 38 -0.07 4.55 -5.25
N LEU A 39 -1.07 3.69 -5.28
CA LEU A 39 -1.65 3.17 -4.06
C LEU A 39 -0.86 1.94 -3.60
N VAL A 40 -0.26 2.03 -2.42
CA VAL A 40 0.60 1.00 -1.82
C VAL A 40 0.26 0.84 -0.34
N SER A 41 0.56 -0.34 0.21
CA SER A 41 0.54 -0.58 1.64
C SER A 41 1.87 -0.20 2.28
N ASP A 42 1.84 0.61 3.33
CA ASP A 42 2.99 0.92 4.17
C ASP A 42 3.09 -0.06 5.32
N THR A 43 4.23 -0.71 5.46
CA THR A 43 4.52 -1.68 6.53
C THR A 43 5.57 -1.17 7.50
N SER A 44 6.32 -0.12 7.15
CA SER A 44 7.32 0.47 8.04
C SER A 44 6.68 1.06 9.29
N ASP A 45 7.18 0.67 10.45
CA ASP A 45 7.02 1.41 11.69
C ASP A 45 7.84 2.70 11.58
N ARG A 46 7.17 3.85 11.68
CA ARG A 46 7.84 5.16 11.61
C ARG A 46 8.78 5.43 12.79
N GLU A 47 8.80 4.56 13.79
CA GLU A 47 9.47 4.76 15.07
C GLU A 47 10.80 4.02 15.24
N ASP A 48 11.24 3.22 14.25
CA ASP A 48 12.56 2.56 14.30
C ASP A 48 13.50 3.10 13.20
N PRO A 49 14.29 4.16 13.48
CA PRO A 49 15.20 4.80 12.52
C PRO A 49 16.12 3.85 11.74
N PRO A 50 16.72 2.79 12.32
CA PRO A 50 17.50 1.82 11.56
C PRO A 50 16.67 0.92 10.64
N ALA A 51 15.40 0.65 10.95
CA ALA A 51 14.54 -0.21 10.13
C ALA A 51 14.04 0.48 8.85
N ILE A 52 13.96 1.82 8.89
CA ILE A 52 13.56 2.64 7.74
C ILE A 52 14.59 2.57 6.60
N LEU A 53 15.86 2.27 6.90
CA LEU A 53 16.97 2.29 5.92
C LEU A 53 16.91 1.18 4.86
N ASN A 54 16.02 0.19 5.01
CA ASN A 54 15.76 -0.87 4.02
C ASN A 54 14.28 -0.90 3.59
N ARG A 55 13.53 0.16 3.93
CA ARG A 55 12.08 0.28 3.72
C ARG A 55 11.73 1.64 3.11
N TYR A 56 12.64 2.22 2.32
CA TYR A 56 12.49 3.58 1.77
C TYR A 56 11.24 3.77 0.91
N ALA A 57 10.78 2.66 0.34
CA ALA A 57 9.62 2.62 -0.51
C ALA A 57 8.30 2.59 0.30
N GLY A 58 8.34 2.21 1.59
CA GLY A 58 7.17 2.11 2.47
C GLY A 58 6.69 0.67 2.71
N TYR A 59 6.85 -0.21 1.72
CA TYR A 59 6.48 -1.63 1.81
C TYR A 59 7.70 -2.54 1.90
N TYR A 60 7.67 -3.54 2.79
CA TYR A 60 8.69 -4.58 2.89
C TYR A 60 8.04 -5.97 2.96
N TYR A 61 8.47 -6.88 2.08
CA TYR A 61 7.82 -8.20 1.93
C TYR A 61 7.80 -9.04 3.21
N SER A 62 8.83 -8.91 4.06
CA SER A 62 8.95 -9.70 5.28
C SER A 62 8.18 -9.11 6.46
N ASP A 63 7.62 -7.91 6.32
CA ASP A 63 6.80 -7.32 7.39
C ASP A 63 5.45 -8.05 7.47
N THR A 64 4.94 -8.18 8.69
CA THR A 64 3.74 -8.97 8.97
C THR A 64 2.49 -8.11 9.20
N TYR A 65 2.65 -6.79 9.19
CA TYR A 65 1.58 -5.84 9.46
C TYR A 65 1.60 -4.72 8.41
N ASN A 66 0.39 -4.29 8.04
CA ASN A 66 0.18 -3.09 7.23
C ASN A 66 -0.28 -1.97 8.17
N ASN A 67 0.43 -0.86 8.18
CA ASN A 67 0.12 0.28 9.03
C ASN A 67 -0.89 1.21 8.36
N ILE A 68 -0.73 1.49 7.06
CA ILE A 68 -1.60 2.39 6.31
C ILE A 68 -1.51 2.11 4.81
N PHE A 69 -2.49 2.53 4.00
CA PHE A 69 -2.35 2.57 2.55
C PHE A 69 -2.14 4.01 2.11
N SER A 70 -1.10 4.31 1.34
CA SER A 70 -0.80 5.67 0.91
C SER A 70 -0.59 5.79 -0.60
N HIS A 71 -0.72 7.02 -1.11
CA HIS A 71 -0.96 7.31 -2.53
C HIS A 71 0.25 7.86 -3.30
N THR A 72 1.37 8.14 -2.63
CA THR A 72 2.56 8.74 -3.24
C THR A 72 3.81 8.08 -2.70
N HIS A 73 4.55 7.40 -3.58
CA HIS A 73 5.82 6.78 -3.22
C HIS A 73 6.86 6.96 -4.31
N VAL A 74 8.06 7.28 -3.89
CA VAL A 74 9.27 7.15 -4.68
C VAL A 74 9.84 5.73 -4.53
N PHE A 75 10.26 5.13 -5.64
CA PHE A 75 10.89 3.81 -5.65
C PHE A 75 12.41 3.95 -5.81
N SER A 76 13.17 3.09 -5.13
CA SER A 76 14.63 2.96 -5.28
C SER A 76 15.45 4.25 -5.10
N ALA A 77 14.95 5.24 -4.34
CA ALA A 77 15.64 6.52 -4.15
C ALA A 77 16.71 6.52 -3.05
N GLY A 78 16.77 5.49 -2.19
CA GLY A 78 17.70 5.46 -1.05
C GLY A 78 17.40 6.52 0.01
N ILE A 79 16.22 7.13 -0.05
CA ILE A 79 15.68 8.09 0.92
C ILE A 79 14.17 7.84 1.06
N VAL A 80 13.65 8.07 2.26
CA VAL A 80 12.25 7.81 2.61
C VAL A 80 11.33 8.80 1.92
N ASP A 81 10.32 8.30 1.23
CA ASP A 81 9.14 9.07 0.84
C ASP A 81 7.98 8.65 1.73
N TYR A 82 7.33 9.62 2.38
CA TYR A 82 6.44 9.36 3.52
C TYR A 82 5.02 8.95 3.12
N GLY A 83 4.62 9.03 1.85
CA GLY A 83 3.21 8.88 1.48
C GLY A 83 2.39 10.06 1.99
N GLU A 84 1.97 10.93 1.08
CA GLU A 84 1.38 12.23 1.43
C GLU A 84 -0.11 12.12 1.77
N ILE A 85 -0.83 11.19 1.15
CA ILE A 85 -2.26 10.94 1.42
C ILE A 85 -2.44 9.47 1.77
N SER A 86 -2.97 9.21 2.97
CA SER A 86 -2.95 7.88 3.57
C SER A 86 -4.27 7.54 4.25
N ASP A 87 -4.82 6.37 3.95
CA ASP A 87 -6.09 5.86 4.44
C ASP A 87 -5.91 4.48 5.09
N TYR A 88 -6.69 4.21 6.15
CA TYR A 88 -6.75 2.90 6.79
C TYR A 88 -8.21 2.50 7.03
N PRO A 89 -8.72 1.46 6.35
CA PRO A 89 -10.10 1.02 6.58
C PRO A 89 -10.20 0.32 7.93
N VAL A 90 -11.26 0.62 8.67
CA VAL A 90 -11.54 0.02 9.98
C VAL A 90 -12.96 -0.51 10.02
N GLN A 91 -13.13 -1.73 10.53
CA GLN A 91 -14.46 -2.25 10.85
C GLN A 91 -14.84 -1.75 12.24
N VAL A 92 -16.05 -1.23 12.35
CA VAL A 92 -16.58 -0.67 13.59
C VAL A 92 -17.90 -1.36 13.88
N ASP A 93 -17.94 -2.13 14.97
CA ASP A 93 -19.16 -2.87 15.36
C ASP A 93 -20.16 -2.03 16.19
N GLY A 94 -19.89 -0.73 16.43
CA GLY A 94 -20.77 0.21 17.14
C GLY A 94 -20.19 1.64 17.24
N GLU A 95 -21.04 2.67 17.39
CA GLU A 95 -20.63 4.10 17.32
C GLU A 95 -19.57 4.51 18.37
N ASP A 96 -19.55 3.85 19.53
CA ASP A 96 -18.59 4.10 20.61
C ASP A 96 -17.14 3.72 20.21
N ASN A 97 -16.99 2.75 19.30
CA ASN A 97 -15.68 2.26 18.87
C ASN A 97 -14.95 3.30 18.01
N ILE A 98 -15.67 4.10 17.20
CA ILE A 98 -15.06 5.20 16.42
C ILE A 98 -14.48 6.25 17.35
N GLN A 99 -15.24 6.65 18.39
CA GLN A 99 -14.80 7.67 19.35
C GLN A 99 -13.57 7.21 20.14
N GLN A 100 -13.53 5.94 20.54
CA GLN A 100 -12.35 5.35 21.18
C GLN A 100 -11.14 5.28 20.25
N MET A 101 -11.32 4.93 18.98
CA MET A 101 -10.24 4.89 18.00
C MET A 101 -9.68 6.29 17.70
N ILE A 102 -10.54 7.31 17.66
CA ILE A 102 -10.12 8.71 17.51
C ILE A 102 -9.35 9.18 18.75
N ALA A 103 -9.84 8.87 19.96
CA ALA A 103 -9.20 9.23 21.21
C ALA A 103 -7.79 8.61 21.34
N ASN A 104 -7.64 7.34 20.97
CA ASN A 104 -6.35 6.64 21.01
C ASN A 104 -5.35 7.14 19.94
N LYS A 105 -5.83 7.80 18.87
CA LYS A 105 -5.00 8.38 17.81
C LYS A 105 -4.41 9.75 18.21
N GLN A 106 -4.99 10.45 19.18
CA GLN A 106 -4.55 11.78 19.64
C GLN A 106 -3.79 11.75 20.99
N GLY A 107 -3.05 10.68 21.26
CA GLY A 107 -2.24 10.54 22.49
C GLY A 107 -1.48 11.81 22.88
#